data_AF-A0A3M1WBN0-F1
#
_entry.id   AF-A0A3M1WBN0-F1
#
_cell.length_a   1.000
_cell.length_b   1.000
_cell.length_c   1.000
_cell.angle_alpha   90.00
_cell.angle_beta   90.00
_cell.angle_gamma   90.00
#
_symmetry.space_group_name_H-M   'P 1'
#
loop_
_entity.id
_entity.type
_entity.pdbx_description
1 polymer ?
#
loop_
_entity_poly.entity_id
_entity_poly.type
_entity_poly.pdbx_seq_one_letter_code
_entity_poly.pdbx_strand_id
1 'polypeptide(L)'
;MSRFERNSILFLVLALATSIGGYFYFREAYYLSEPAVFSQEIILILIGSIITVFITAMLLNKQTEVEIRKEERIRYLELKSQIYMQLIDHIEDVILSGETTEEDLTRLKFLNHKLSLVASPEVLVQFEDFVEAFMKASDDADIDTRDADEIMRHLALLTIRIRQDLLGDLDEGQPISEG
;
A
#
# COMPACT_ATOMS: atom_id res chain seq x y z
N MET A 1 -23.49 13.64 -20.85
CA MET A 1 -22.83 14.24 -19.68
C MET A 1 -23.43 13.66 -18.42
N SER A 2 -22.65 12.86 -17.71
CA SER A 2 -23.13 12.04 -16.59
C SER A 2 -23.58 12.93 -15.43
N ARG A 3 -24.53 12.46 -14.60
CA ARG A 3 -25.00 13.22 -13.42
C ARG A 3 -23.86 13.58 -12.45
N PHE A 4 -22.75 12.84 -12.50
CA PHE A 4 -21.54 13.05 -11.72
C PHE A 4 -20.78 14.31 -12.16
N GLU A 5 -20.57 14.47 -13.48
CA GLU A 5 -19.89 15.65 -14.06
C GLU A 5 -20.67 16.94 -13.77
N ARG A 6 -22.01 16.90 -13.84
CA ARG A 6 -22.84 18.09 -13.56
C ARG A 6 -22.72 18.55 -12.11
N ASN A 7 -22.62 17.63 -11.15
CA ASN A 7 -22.46 17.97 -9.74
C ASN A 7 -21.07 18.56 -9.48
N SER A 8 -20.01 17.98 -10.06
CA SER A 8 -18.65 18.54 -9.95
C SER A 8 -18.55 19.94 -10.56
N ILE A 9 -19.19 20.17 -11.70
CA ILE A 9 -19.25 21.51 -12.32
C ILE A 9 -20.05 22.49 -11.44
N LEU A 10 -21.17 22.05 -10.85
CA LEU A 10 -21.95 22.85 -9.90
C LEU A 10 -21.12 23.26 -8.68
N PHE A 11 -20.38 22.33 -8.07
CA PHE A 11 -19.50 22.63 -6.95
C PHE A 11 -18.38 23.59 -7.35
N LEU A 12 -17.81 23.44 -8.55
CA LEU A 12 -16.76 24.32 -9.06
C LEU A 12 -17.29 25.74 -9.30
N VAL A 13 -18.47 25.89 -9.90
CA VAL A 13 -19.12 27.21 -10.10
C VAL A 13 -19.48 27.84 -8.76
N LEU A 14 -19.98 27.06 -7.81
CA LEU A 14 -20.33 27.55 -6.48
C LEU A 14 -19.09 27.98 -5.68
N ALA A 15 -18.00 27.22 -5.77
CA ALA A 15 -16.70 27.58 -5.18
C ALA A 15 -16.15 28.87 -5.81
N LEU A 16 -16.23 29.00 -7.15
CA LEU A 16 -15.82 30.21 -7.87
C LEU A 16 -16.66 31.43 -7.45
N ALA A 17 -17.98 31.30 -7.41
CA ALA A 17 -18.90 32.36 -6.99
C ALA A 17 -18.66 32.78 -5.54
N THR A 18 -18.43 31.83 -4.64
CA THR A 18 -18.10 32.10 -3.24
C THR A 18 -16.75 32.81 -3.10
N SER A 19 -15.76 32.41 -3.89
CA SER A 19 -14.43 33.03 -3.90
C SER A 19 -14.46 34.48 -4.41
N ILE A 20 -15.18 34.72 -5.51
CA ILE A 20 -15.41 36.06 -6.07
C ILE A 20 -16.19 36.92 -5.07
N GLY A 21 -17.27 36.40 -4.49
CA GLY A 21 -18.07 37.10 -3.49
C GLY A 21 -17.27 37.46 -2.24
N GLY A 22 -16.44 36.53 -1.76
CA GLY A 22 -15.50 36.77 -0.65
C GLY A 22 -14.52 37.91 -0.95
N TYR A 23 -13.93 37.93 -2.16
CA TYR A 23 -13.03 39.01 -2.58
C TYR A 23 -13.73 40.38 -2.58
N PHE A 24 -14.94 40.48 -3.13
CA PHE A 24 -15.70 41.72 -3.12
C PHE A 24 -16.07 42.17 -1.69
N TYR A 25 -16.50 41.23 -0.84
CA TYR A 25 -16.80 41.51 0.57
C TYR A 25 -15.58 42.06 1.31
N PHE A 26 -14.40 41.43 1.15
CA PHE A 26 -13.16 41.92 1.75
C PHE A 26 -12.74 43.29 1.21
N ARG A 27 -12.93 43.53 -0.10
CA ARG A 27 -12.65 44.82 -0.73
C ARG A 27 -13.52 45.93 -0.15
N GLU A 28 -14.83 45.73 -0.05
CA GLU A 28 -15.74 46.71 0.54
C GLU A 28 -15.44 46.96 2.02
N ALA A 29 -15.16 45.89 2.79
CA ALA A 29 -14.77 46.02 4.19
C ALA A 29 -13.48 46.85 4.37
N TYR A 30 -12.52 46.71 3.45
CA TYR A 30 -11.28 47.48 3.44
C TYR A 30 -11.52 48.97 3.14
N TYR A 31 -12.33 49.27 2.12
CA TYR A 31 -12.69 50.65 1.73
C TYR A 31 -13.55 51.36 2.77
N LEU A 32 -14.52 50.67 3.40
CA LEU A 32 -15.33 51.24 4.48
C LEU A 32 -14.53 51.55 5.76
N SER A 33 -13.35 50.93 5.90
CA SER A 33 -12.43 51.16 7.01
C SER A 33 -11.40 52.28 6.75
N GLU A 34 -11.47 52.96 5.59
CA GLU A 34 -10.54 54.04 5.20
C GLU A 34 -10.33 55.17 6.23
N PRO A 35 -11.32 55.63 7.02
CA PRO A 35 -11.05 56.67 8.00
C PRO A 35 -10.29 56.18 9.25
N ALA A 36 -10.03 54.88 9.41
CA ALA A 36 -9.34 54.30 10.57
C ALA A 36 -8.26 53.28 10.15
N VAL A 37 -7.05 53.75 9.89
CA VAL A 37 -5.85 52.95 9.56
C VAL A 37 -5.65 51.76 10.51
N PHE A 38 -5.92 51.96 11.81
CA PHE A 38 -5.83 50.92 12.84
C PHE A 38 -6.80 49.73 12.61
N SER A 39 -8.01 49.99 12.12
CA SER A 39 -9.01 48.93 11.87
C SER A 39 -8.60 48.05 10.68
N GLN A 40 -7.98 48.63 9.65
CA GLN A 40 -7.50 47.87 8.49
C GLN A 40 -6.37 46.89 8.85
N GLU A 41 -5.39 47.34 9.65
CA GLU A 41 -4.29 46.49 10.10
C GLU A 41 -4.78 45.30 10.93
N ILE A 42 -5.72 45.53 11.86
CA ILE A 42 -6.30 44.45 12.67
C ILE A 42 -7.05 43.44 11.80
N ILE A 43 -7.86 43.91 10.84
CA ILE A 43 -8.59 43.02 9.93
C ILE A 43 -7.61 42.17 9.12
N LEU A 44 -6.55 42.78 8.58
CA LEU A 44 -5.54 42.07 7.79
C LEU A 44 -4.79 41.03 8.63
N ILE A 45 -4.40 41.38 9.85
CA ILE A 45 -3.74 40.46 10.79
C ILE A 45 -4.68 39.29 11.12
N LEU A 46 -5.95 39.56 11.44
CA LEU A 46 -6.92 38.51 11.77
C LEU A 46 -7.14 37.56 10.60
N ILE A 47 -7.33 38.07 9.38
CA ILE A 47 -7.49 37.25 8.18
C ILE A 47 -6.22 36.42 7.94
N GLY A 48 -5.05 37.06 8.00
CA GLY A 48 -3.76 36.38 7.83
C GLY A 48 -3.57 35.27 8.87
N SER A 49 -3.90 35.51 10.13
CA SER A 49 -3.85 34.51 11.19
C SER A 49 -4.81 33.35 10.96
N ILE A 50 -6.06 33.62 10.59
CA ILE A 50 -7.06 32.57 10.30
C ILE A 50 -6.60 31.71 9.13
N ILE A 51 -6.14 32.34 8.03
CA ILE A 51 -5.61 31.63 6.86
C ILE A 51 -4.40 30.79 7.25
N THR A 52 -3.48 31.34 8.05
CA THR A 52 -2.28 30.62 8.50
C THR A 52 -2.63 29.40 9.33
N VAL A 53 -3.55 29.53 10.28
CA VAL A 53 -4.04 28.40 11.10
C VAL A 53 -4.69 27.34 10.21
N PHE A 54 -5.50 27.76 9.24
CA PHE A 54 -6.17 26.84 8.32
C PHE A 54 -5.18 26.08 7.43
N ILE A 55 -4.21 26.77 6.83
CA ILE A 55 -3.14 26.15 6.03
C ILE A 55 -2.34 25.17 6.89
N THR A 56 -1.95 25.59 8.10
CA THR A 56 -1.20 24.73 9.04
C THR A 56 -1.99 23.47 9.38
N ALA A 57 -3.28 23.60 9.71
CA ALA A 57 -4.14 22.46 9.99
C ALA A 57 -4.26 21.51 8.78
N MET A 58 -4.38 22.06 7.56
CA MET A 58 -4.43 21.27 6.33
C MET A 58 -3.11 20.51 6.08
N LEU A 59 -1.96 21.17 6.27
CA LEU A 59 -0.65 20.55 6.12
C LEU A 59 -0.43 19.44 7.15
N LEU A 60 -0.78 19.68 8.43
CA LEU A 60 -0.68 18.67 9.49
C LEU A 60 -1.56 17.46 9.18
N ASN A 61 -2.83 17.67 8.83
CA ASN A 61 -3.73 16.58 8.46
C ASN A 61 -3.18 15.77 7.29
N LYS A 62 -2.61 16.44 6.28
CA LYS A 62 -2.04 15.74 5.12
C LYS A 62 -0.81 14.92 5.50
N GLN A 63 0.06 15.46 6.35
CA GLN A 63 1.23 14.75 6.86
C GLN A 63 0.80 13.53 7.69
N THR A 64 -0.16 13.68 8.61
CA THR A 64 -0.70 12.57 9.41
C THR A 64 -1.31 11.49 8.54
N GLU A 65 -2.08 11.85 7.50
CA GLU A 65 -2.65 10.88 6.56
C GLU A 65 -1.56 10.08 5.81
N VAL A 66 -0.47 10.75 5.40
CA VAL A 66 0.67 10.12 4.74
C VAL A 66 1.41 9.18 5.71
N GLU A 67 1.64 9.62 6.94
CA GLU A 67 2.30 8.82 8.00
C GLU A 67 1.51 7.54 8.29
N ILE A 68 0.19 7.65 8.48
CA ILE A 68 -0.69 6.51 8.76
C ILE A 68 -0.66 5.50 7.61
N ARG A 69 -0.81 5.97 6.36
CA ARG A 69 -0.73 5.08 5.18
C ARG A 69 0.62 4.39 5.07
N LYS A 70 1.71 5.09 5.41
CA LYS A 70 3.05 4.52 5.45
C LYS A 70 3.15 3.42 6.50
N GLU A 71 2.64 3.66 7.71
CA GLU A 71 2.63 2.68 8.79
C GLU A 71 1.79 1.43 8.44
N GLU A 72 0.60 1.63 7.86
CA GLU A 72 -0.24 0.54 7.37
C GLU A 72 0.47 -0.31 6.31
N ARG A 73 1.16 0.33 5.35
CA ARG A 73 1.96 -0.37 4.34
C ARG A 73 3.12 -1.15 4.95
N ILE A 74 3.85 -0.58 5.90
CA ILE A 74 4.95 -1.27 6.59
C ILE A 74 4.43 -2.52 7.29
N ARG A 75 3.33 -2.40 8.05
CA ARG A 75 2.70 -3.55 8.73
C ARG A 75 2.24 -4.63 7.75
N TYR A 76 1.68 -4.22 6.60
CA TYR A 76 1.30 -5.17 5.55
C TYR A 76 2.53 -5.89 4.96
N LEU A 77 3.60 -5.16 4.68
CA LEU A 77 4.85 -5.73 4.17
C LEU A 77 5.51 -6.68 5.18
N GLU A 78 5.48 -6.33 6.48
CA GLU A 78 5.95 -7.21 7.56
C GLU A 78 5.14 -8.51 7.62
N LEU A 79 3.81 -8.42 7.54
CA LEU A 79 2.93 -9.60 7.49
C LEU A 79 3.23 -10.47 6.26
N LYS A 80 3.37 -9.85 5.09
CA LYS A 80 3.72 -10.53 3.82
C LYS A 80 5.07 -11.25 3.94
N SER A 81 6.10 -10.57 4.45
CA SER A 81 7.42 -11.15 4.70
C SER A 81 7.38 -12.30 5.72
N GLN A 82 6.56 -12.18 6.76
CA GLN A 82 6.41 -13.22 7.78
C GLN A 82 5.77 -14.49 7.18
N ILE A 83 4.76 -14.35 6.32
CA ILE A 83 4.13 -15.48 5.64
C ILE A 83 5.12 -16.17 4.71
N TYR A 84 5.94 -15.43 3.96
CA TYR A 84 6.98 -16.02 3.13
C TYR A 84 8.07 -16.73 3.93
N MET A 85 8.49 -16.17 5.07
CA MET A 85 9.47 -16.86 5.91
C MET A 85 8.89 -18.17 6.47
N GLN A 86 7.65 -18.14 6.99
CA GLN A 86 6.96 -19.34 7.46
C GLN A 86 6.83 -20.41 6.37
N LEU A 87 6.65 -20.00 5.11
CA LEU A 87 6.60 -20.90 3.97
C LEU A 87 7.96 -21.56 3.74
N ILE A 88 9.03 -20.75 3.66
CA ILE A 88 10.39 -21.24 3.40
C ILE A 88 10.84 -22.15 4.54
N ASP A 89 10.63 -21.75 5.79
CA ASP A 89 10.96 -22.56 6.98
C ASP A 89 10.23 -23.92 6.94
N HIS A 90 8.94 -23.93 6.59
CA HIS A 90 8.17 -25.17 6.48
C HIS A 90 8.66 -26.06 5.33
N ILE A 91 9.04 -25.47 4.19
CA ILE A 91 9.62 -26.22 3.08
C ILE A 91 10.99 -26.82 3.49
N GLU A 92 11.82 -26.05 4.20
CA GLU A 92 13.10 -26.53 4.72
C GLU A 92 12.90 -27.71 5.68
N ASP A 93 12.00 -27.58 6.67
CA ASP A 93 11.68 -28.64 7.62
C ASP A 93 11.27 -29.94 6.91
N VAL A 94 10.40 -29.83 5.91
CA VAL A 94 9.87 -30.97 5.14
C VAL A 94 10.93 -31.61 4.23
N ILE A 95 11.82 -30.81 3.63
CA ILE A 95 12.92 -31.35 2.83
C ILE A 95 13.96 -32.04 3.73
N LEU A 96 14.27 -31.47 4.91
CA LEU A 96 15.23 -32.03 5.85
C LEU A 96 14.72 -33.27 6.58
N SER A 97 13.41 -33.38 6.82
CA SER A 97 12.82 -34.58 7.43
C SER A 97 12.91 -35.81 6.52
N GLY A 98 12.98 -35.62 5.20
CA GLY A 98 13.07 -36.68 4.20
C GLY A 98 11.80 -37.54 4.06
N GLU A 99 10.80 -37.31 4.92
CA GLU A 99 9.49 -37.95 4.90
C GLU A 99 8.41 -36.86 4.99
N THR A 100 7.36 -37.00 4.18
CA THR A 100 6.21 -36.08 4.20
C THR A 100 5.07 -36.69 5.00
N THR A 101 4.62 -35.99 6.04
CA THR A 101 3.47 -36.44 6.85
C THR A 101 2.16 -35.81 6.37
N GLU A 102 1.01 -36.37 6.79
CA GLU A 102 -0.30 -35.73 6.55
C GLU A 102 -0.40 -34.34 7.21
N GLU A 103 0.31 -34.11 8.31
CA GLU A 103 0.40 -32.82 8.98
C GLU A 103 1.10 -31.79 8.09
N ASP A 104 2.20 -32.19 7.44
CA ASP A 104 2.96 -31.32 6.53
C ASP A 104 2.12 -30.89 5.33
N LEU A 105 1.40 -31.84 4.71
CA LEU A 105 0.47 -31.56 3.61
C LEU A 105 -0.66 -30.61 4.04
N THR A 106 -1.18 -30.79 5.25
CA THR A 106 -2.22 -29.91 5.80
C THR A 106 -1.68 -28.51 6.05
N ARG A 107 -0.47 -28.40 6.62
CA ARG A 107 0.22 -27.12 6.87
C ARG A 107 0.55 -26.39 5.56
N LEU A 108 0.95 -27.11 4.53
CA LEU A 108 1.19 -26.57 3.18
C LEU A 108 -0.09 -25.97 2.55
N LYS A 109 -1.25 -26.62 2.73
CA LYS A 109 -2.56 -26.07 2.30
C LYS A 109 -2.93 -24.79 3.06
N PHE A 110 -2.68 -24.74 4.36
CA PHE A 110 -2.91 -23.50 5.14
C PHE A 110 -1.96 -22.38 4.71
N LEU A 111 -0.70 -22.69 4.40
CA LEU A 111 0.24 -21.74 3.84
C LEU A 111 -0.23 -21.24 2.47
N ASN A 112 -0.80 -22.09 1.61
CA ASN A 112 -1.41 -21.66 0.35
C ASN A 112 -2.53 -20.62 0.57
N HIS A 113 -3.44 -20.88 1.52
CA HIS A 113 -4.50 -19.91 1.84
C HIS A 113 -3.93 -18.60 2.39
N LYS A 114 -2.91 -18.66 3.25
CA LYS A 114 -2.22 -17.44 3.75
C LYS A 114 -1.56 -16.66 2.61
N LEU A 115 -0.88 -17.35 1.69
CA LEU A 115 -0.27 -16.74 0.51
C LEU A 115 -1.32 -16.05 -0.36
N SER A 116 -2.48 -16.67 -0.59
CA SER A 116 -3.55 -16.07 -1.41
C SER A 116 -4.07 -14.71 -0.90
N LEU A 117 -3.82 -14.38 0.37
CA LEU A 117 -4.19 -13.10 0.96
C LEU A 117 -3.19 -11.98 0.68
N VAL A 118 -1.91 -12.31 0.48
CA VAL A 118 -0.82 -11.33 0.49
C VAL A 118 0.10 -11.39 -0.73
N ALA A 119 0.14 -12.51 -1.43
CA ALA A 119 1.09 -12.77 -2.51
C ALA A 119 0.53 -12.38 -3.88
N SER A 120 1.43 -11.95 -4.75
CA SER A 120 1.15 -11.72 -6.16
C SER A 120 0.72 -13.01 -6.89
N PRO A 121 -0.04 -12.90 -7.99
CA PRO A 121 -0.40 -14.04 -8.84
C PRO A 121 0.82 -14.85 -9.29
N GLU A 122 1.94 -14.19 -9.59
CA GLU A 122 3.18 -14.83 -10.05
C GLU A 122 3.80 -15.72 -8.98
N VAL A 123 3.72 -15.31 -7.70
CA VAL A 123 4.20 -16.13 -6.57
C VAL A 123 3.28 -17.33 -6.36
N LEU A 124 1.96 -17.15 -6.47
CA LEU A 124 0.99 -18.24 -6.31
C LEU A 124 1.17 -19.33 -7.37
N VAL A 125 1.31 -18.95 -8.64
CA VAL A 125 1.59 -19.90 -9.74
C VAL A 125 2.88 -20.65 -9.47
N GLN A 126 3.95 -19.95 -9.09
CA GLN A 126 5.24 -20.60 -8.84
C GLN A 126 5.20 -21.52 -7.62
N PHE A 127 4.38 -21.20 -6.62
CA PHE A 127 4.16 -22.04 -5.45
C PHE A 127 3.38 -23.30 -5.82
N GLU A 128 2.33 -23.19 -6.64
CA GLU A 128 1.59 -24.35 -7.16
C GLU A 128 2.52 -25.30 -7.94
N ASP A 129 3.38 -24.77 -8.82
CA ASP A 129 4.39 -25.57 -9.53
C ASP A 129 5.33 -26.31 -8.56
N PHE A 130 5.73 -25.64 -7.47
CA PHE A 130 6.55 -26.26 -6.43
C PHE A 130 5.79 -27.39 -5.72
N VAL A 131 4.53 -27.17 -5.34
CA VAL A 131 3.71 -28.20 -4.67
C VAL A 131 3.52 -29.41 -5.58
N GLU A 132 3.29 -29.22 -6.87
CA GLU A 132 3.13 -30.30 -7.84
C GLU A 132 4.43 -31.12 -7.98
N ALA A 133 5.57 -30.46 -8.15
CA ALA A 133 6.88 -31.12 -8.21
C ALA A 133 7.19 -31.87 -6.91
N PHE A 134 6.87 -31.26 -5.77
CA PHE A 134 7.08 -31.84 -4.45
C PHE A 134 6.23 -33.10 -4.23
N MET A 135 4.91 -33.03 -4.49
CA MET A 135 4.02 -34.19 -4.35
C MET A 135 4.41 -35.35 -5.28
N LYS A 136 4.84 -35.04 -6.51
CA LYS A 136 5.26 -36.05 -7.47
C LYS A 136 6.49 -36.83 -7.00
N ALA A 137 7.44 -36.13 -6.36
CA ALA A 137 8.62 -36.76 -5.76
C ALA A 137 8.26 -37.57 -4.50
N SER A 138 7.32 -37.09 -3.69
CA SER A 138 6.89 -37.78 -2.46
C SER A 138 6.05 -39.04 -2.69
N ASP A 139 5.36 -39.14 -3.84
CA ASP A 139 4.58 -40.33 -4.22
C ASP A 139 5.45 -41.48 -4.75
N ASP A 140 6.70 -41.20 -5.16
CA ASP A 140 7.66 -42.23 -5.53
C ASP A 140 8.32 -42.78 -4.26
N ALA A 141 8.49 -44.10 -4.19
CA ALA A 141 8.93 -44.77 -2.95
C ALA A 141 10.39 -44.47 -2.57
N ASP A 142 11.13 -43.79 -3.44
CA ASP A 142 12.51 -43.35 -3.25
C ASP A 142 12.69 -42.04 -4.06
N ILE A 143 12.91 -40.90 -3.39
CA ILE A 143 13.18 -39.62 -4.07
C ILE A 143 14.52 -39.76 -4.79
N ASP A 144 14.52 -39.79 -6.13
CA ASP A 144 15.76 -39.88 -6.89
C ASP A 144 16.51 -38.52 -6.89
N THR A 145 17.78 -38.53 -7.29
CA THR A 145 18.62 -37.31 -7.30
C THR A 145 18.09 -36.23 -8.25
N ARG A 146 17.35 -36.61 -9.29
CA ARG A 146 16.73 -35.72 -10.28
C ARG A 146 15.45 -35.08 -9.74
N ASP A 147 14.67 -35.80 -8.92
CA ASP A 147 13.48 -35.27 -8.25
C ASP A 147 13.88 -34.20 -7.22
N ALA A 148 14.95 -34.44 -6.46
CA ALA A 148 15.53 -33.45 -5.56
C ALA A 148 16.01 -32.19 -6.32
N ASP A 149 16.70 -32.36 -7.45
CA ASP A 149 17.14 -31.25 -8.30
C ASP A 149 15.95 -30.43 -8.85
N GLU A 150 14.84 -31.10 -9.20
CA GLU A 150 13.62 -30.47 -9.69
C GLU A 150 12.93 -29.64 -8.59
N ILE A 151 12.75 -30.19 -7.39
CA ILE A 151 12.21 -29.47 -6.23
C ILE A 151 13.04 -28.23 -5.93
N MET A 152 14.37 -28.37 -5.87
CA MET A 152 15.28 -27.26 -5.55
C MET A 152 15.23 -26.16 -6.62
N ARG A 153 15.05 -26.52 -7.89
CA ARG A 153 14.84 -25.56 -8.98
C ARG A 153 13.55 -24.76 -8.79
N HIS A 154 12.43 -25.42 -8.47
CA HIS A 154 11.16 -24.74 -8.21
C HIS A 154 11.23 -23.83 -6.97
N LEU A 155 11.90 -24.28 -5.90
CA LEU A 155 12.14 -23.47 -4.70
C LEU A 155 12.99 -22.23 -4.99
N ALA A 156 14.03 -22.35 -5.82
CA ALA A 156 14.85 -21.23 -6.23
C ALA A 156 14.05 -20.20 -7.04
N LEU A 157 13.20 -20.66 -7.98
CA LEU A 157 12.31 -19.80 -8.75
C LEU A 157 11.28 -19.12 -7.84
N LEU A 158 10.67 -19.85 -6.92
CA LEU A 158 9.74 -19.31 -5.93
C LEU A 158 10.39 -18.19 -5.10
N THR A 159 11.62 -18.40 -4.66
CA THR A 159 12.39 -17.40 -3.90
C THR A 159 12.65 -16.13 -4.73
N ILE A 160 12.95 -16.28 -6.03
CA ILE A 160 13.12 -15.13 -6.94
C ILE A 160 11.81 -14.35 -7.09
N ARG A 161 10.67 -15.05 -7.24
CA ARG A 161 9.34 -14.43 -7.32
C ARG A 161 8.97 -13.71 -6.03
N ILE A 162 9.19 -14.34 -4.88
CA ILE A 162 8.98 -13.72 -3.56
C ILE A 162 9.80 -12.43 -3.43
N ARG A 163 11.08 -12.45 -3.82
CA ARG A 163 11.92 -11.25 -3.78
C ARG A 163 11.39 -10.14 -4.69
N GLN A 164 10.97 -10.48 -5.91
CA GLN A 164 10.39 -9.51 -6.84
C GLN A 164 9.09 -8.91 -6.29
N ASP A 165 8.26 -9.73 -5.67
CA ASP A 165 6.98 -9.33 -5.08
C ASP A 165 7.15 -8.44 -3.84
N LEU A 166 8.20 -8.67 -3.04
CA LEU A 166 8.55 -7.78 -1.93
C LEU A 166 9.16 -6.46 -2.40
N LEU A 167 10.00 -6.48 -3.44
CA LEU A 167 10.62 -5.28 -4.00
C LEU A 167 9.63 -4.41 -4.77
N GLY A 168 8.68 -5.02 -5.51
CA GLY A 168 7.62 -4.29 -6.20
C GLY A 168 6.78 -3.43 -5.24
N ASP A 169 6.40 -4.00 -4.09
CA ASP A 169 5.64 -3.29 -3.06
C ASP A 169 6.43 -2.16 -2.37
N LEU A 170 7.76 -2.27 -2.34
CA LEU A 170 8.67 -1.24 -1.83
C LEU A 170 8.80 -0.06 -2.80
N ASP A 171 8.86 -0.34 -4.10
CA ASP A 171 9.02 0.67 -5.16
C ASP A 171 7.72 1.48 -5.36
N GLU A 172 6.55 0.86 -5.23
CA GLU A 172 5.25 1.56 -5.25
C GLU A 172 5.03 2.52 -4.06
N GLY A 173 5.83 2.39 -3.00
CA GLY A 173 5.77 3.22 -1.81
C GLY A 173 6.52 4.55 -1.91
N GLN A 174 7.29 4.79 -2.97
CA GLN A 174 8.00 6.06 -3.14
C GLN A 174 7.06 7.12 -3.75
N PRO A 175 6.84 8.27 -3.07
CA PRO A 175 6.20 9.39 -3.73
C PRO A 175 7.07 9.78 -4.93
N ILE A 176 6.44 9.95 -6.08
CA ILE A 176 7.06 10.47 -7.30
C ILE A 176 7.83 11.73 -6.88
N SER A 177 9.16 11.66 -6.92
CA SER A 177 10.02 12.82 -6.74
C SER A 177 9.80 13.71 -7.97
N GLU A 178 8.82 14.60 -7.90
CA GLU A 178 8.73 15.74 -8.83
C GLU A 178 9.97 16.60 -8.59
N GLY A 179 10.90 16.55 -9.55
CA GLY A 179 12.01 17.49 -9.66
C GLY A 179 11.59 18.84 -10.21
#